data_AF-A0A1B6IQ02-F1
#
_entry.id   AF-A0A1B6IQ02-F1
#
_cell.length_a   1.000
_cell.length_b   1.000
_cell.length_c   1.000
_cell.angle_alpha   90.00
_cell.angle_beta   90.00
_cell.angle_gamma   90.00
#
_symmetry.space_group_name_H-M   'P 1'
#
loop_
_entity.id
_entity.type
_entity.pdbx_description
1 polymer ?
#
loop_
_entity_poly.entity_id
_entity_poly.type
_entity_poly.pdbx_seq_one_letter_code
_entity_poly.pdbx_strand_id
1 'polypeptide(L)'
;VSLWWFLDEGQEEPPETDSADVIPDTFLRVVLAYNLQFPPHSSHNLVLEALARRNNAKVFTEKILLILNREDDPLRAYSSTSGGKSIFKMFYDLFSFDKTAALVYTNDIKVLIDMIVRQLTDLSPGDARRSEYLKLCRMVLRNSNYYEHKHRISDLQKCFTRIFCEDTLSSHNDQALVRDISNEFPQYFKG
;
A
#
# COMPACT_ATOMS: atom_id res chain seq x y z
N VAL A 1 -22.23 8.19 17.24
CA VAL A 1 -21.54 8.71 16.04
C VAL A 1 -21.00 7.52 15.26
N SER A 2 -21.34 7.37 13.98
CA SER A 2 -20.92 6.20 13.18
C SER A 2 -19.48 6.37 12.68
N LEU A 3 -18.78 5.26 12.41
CA LEU A 3 -17.47 5.27 11.74
C LEU A 3 -17.53 6.02 10.39
N TRP A 4 -18.72 6.01 9.79
CA TRP A 4 -19.06 6.75 8.58
C TRP A 4 -18.92 8.27 8.75
N TRP A 5 -19.52 8.84 9.80
CA TRP A 5 -19.39 10.27 10.09
C TRP A 5 -17.95 10.68 10.37
N PHE A 6 -17.19 9.81 11.05
CA PHE A 6 -15.77 10.02 11.35
C PHE A 6 -14.88 10.11 10.09
N LEU A 7 -15.13 9.26 9.09
CA LEU A 7 -14.36 9.27 7.85
C LEU A 7 -14.76 10.42 6.92
N ASP A 8 -16.00 10.86 6.98
CA ASP A 8 -16.52 11.89 6.07
C ASP A 8 -16.13 13.30 6.52
N GLU A 9 -16.69 13.78 7.64
CA GLU A 9 -16.45 15.14 8.13
C GLU A 9 -15.08 15.27 8.84
N GLY A 10 -14.50 14.17 9.28
CA GLY A 10 -13.23 14.19 10.03
C GLY A 10 -11.98 14.16 9.15
N GLN A 11 -12.01 13.45 8.01
CA GLN A 11 -10.83 13.23 7.17
C GLN A 11 -10.89 13.93 5.82
N GLU A 12 -12.04 13.89 5.14
CA GLU A 12 -12.14 14.44 3.78
C GLU A 12 -12.61 15.90 3.78
N GLU A 13 -13.42 16.30 4.77
CA GLU A 13 -13.90 17.69 4.92
C GLU A 13 -13.68 18.24 6.36
N PRO A 14 -12.42 18.36 6.83
CA PRO A 14 -12.16 18.85 8.18
C PRO A 14 -12.65 20.29 8.38
N PRO A 15 -13.01 20.69 9.62
CA PRO A 15 -13.39 22.07 9.92
C PRO A 15 -12.30 23.08 9.51
N GLU A 16 -12.69 24.24 8.98
CA GLU A 16 -11.75 25.31 8.58
C GLU A 16 -10.85 25.80 9.73
N THR A 17 -11.27 25.56 10.98
CA THR A 17 -10.50 25.89 12.19
C THR A 17 -9.33 24.93 12.45
N ASP A 18 -9.25 23.77 11.78
CA ASP A 18 -8.14 22.82 11.88
C ASP A 18 -7.01 23.17 10.91
N SER A 19 -6.34 24.30 11.17
CA SER A 19 -5.25 24.78 10.30
C SER A 19 -3.98 23.91 10.31
N ALA A 20 -3.93 22.87 11.15
CA ALA A 20 -2.73 22.06 11.39
C ALA A 20 -2.93 20.56 11.08
N ASP A 21 -4.00 20.19 10.37
CA ASP A 21 -4.33 18.80 10.01
C ASP A 21 -4.42 17.85 11.22
N VAL A 22 -4.68 18.36 12.42
CA VAL A 22 -4.68 17.57 13.67
C VAL A 22 -5.80 16.54 13.63
N ILE A 23 -6.96 16.93 13.12
CA ILE A 23 -8.16 16.10 13.09
C ILE A 23 -8.00 14.97 12.06
N PRO A 24 -7.70 15.25 10.76
CA PRO A 24 -7.44 14.20 9.78
C PRO A 24 -6.33 13.22 10.20
N ASP A 25 -5.23 13.71 10.78
CA ASP A 25 -4.11 12.86 11.18
C ASP A 25 -4.45 11.97 12.38
N THR A 26 -5.24 12.50 13.33
CA THR A 26 -5.73 11.71 14.45
C THR A 26 -6.68 10.61 13.98
N PHE A 27 -7.60 10.93 13.08
CA PHE A 27 -8.50 9.93 12.50
C PHE A 27 -7.76 8.89 11.69
N LEU A 28 -6.73 9.28 10.95
CA LEU A 28 -5.92 8.34 10.19
C LEU A 28 -5.29 7.28 11.10
N ARG A 29 -4.74 7.71 12.23
CA ARG A 29 -4.20 6.81 13.25
C ARG A 29 -5.26 5.86 13.79
N VAL A 30 -6.45 6.36 14.10
CA VAL A 30 -7.56 5.53 14.59
C VAL A 30 -7.97 4.49 13.54
N VAL A 31 -8.12 4.90 12.28
CA VAL A 31 -8.48 4.01 11.17
C VAL A 31 -7.42 2.93 10.94
N LEU A 32 -6.15 3.33 10.90
CA LEU A 32 -5.03 2.39 10.76
C LEU A 32 -4.98 1.40 11.93
N ALA A 33 -5.13 1.89 13.17
CA ALA A 33 -5.07 1.05 14.36
C ALA A 33 -6.24 0.07 14.42
N TYR A 34 -7.44 0.54 14.07
CA TYR A 34 -8.63 -0.30 14.00
C TYR A 34 -8.52 -1.33 12.87
N ASN A 35 -7.92 -0.98 11.73
CA ASN A 35 -7.71 -1.93 10.64
C ASN A 35 -6.75 -3.08 11.00
N LEU A 36 -5.78 -2.84 11.90
CA LEU A 36 -4.80 -3.86 12.31
C LEU A 36 -5.44 -5.09 12.98
N GLN A 37 -6.60 -4.95 13.61
CA GLN A 37 -7.26 -6.06 14.31
C GLN A 37 -7.84 -7.11 13.36
N PHE A 38 -8.11 -6.75 12.10
CA PHE A 38 -8.76 -7.64 11.15
C PHE A 38 -7.74 -8.56 10.49
N PRO A 39 -7.99 -9.89 10.44
CA PRO A 39 -7.12 -10.81 9.72
C PRO A 39 -7.16 -10.54 8.20
N PRO A 40 -6.13 -10.96 7.44
CA PRO A 40 -6.14 -10.88 5.99
C PRO A 40 -7.40 -11.53 5.40
N HIS A 41 -8.00 -10.89 4.39
CA HIS A 41 -9.22 -11.34 3.72
C HIS A 41 -10.44 -11.52 4.64
N SER A 42 -10.49 -10.79 5.77
CA SER A 42 -11.68 -10.76 6.62
C SER A 42 -12.92 -10.29 5.84
N SER A 43 -13.99 -11.09 5.87
CA SER A 43 -15.27 -10.75 5.26
C SER A 43 -16.03 -9.64 5.99
N HIS A 44 -15.58 -9.27 7.20
CA HIS A 44 -16.23 -8.29 8.09
C HIS A 44 -15.25 -7.21 8.56
N ASN A 45 -14.38 -6.75 7.66
CA ASN A 45 -13.53 -5.60 7.95
C ASN A 45 -14.36 -4.31 7.85
N LEU A 46 -14.78 -3.79 9.00
CA LEU A 46 -15.63 -2.59 9.07
C LEU A 46 -14.96 -1.33 8.51
N VAL A 47 -13.63 -1.26 8.47
CA VAL A 47 -12.92 -0.15 7.81
C VAL A 47 -13.15 -0.22 6.30
N LEU A 48 -12.97 -1.41 5.71
CA LEU A 48 -13.20 -1.61 4.28
C LEU A 48 -14.68 -1.49 3.91
N GLU A 49 -15.61 -1.95 4.75
CA GLU A 49 -17.04 -1.74 4.53
C GLU A 49 -17.42 -0.26 4.54
N ALA A 50 -16.78 0.54 5.40
CA ALA A 50 -17.01 1.98 5.44
C ALA A 50 -16.42 2.66 4.20
N LEU A 51 -15.19 2.33 3.82
CA LEU A 51 -14.53 2.84 2.62
C LEU A 51 -15.30 2.45 1.33
N ALA A 52 -15.78 1.21 1.22
CA ALA A 52 -16.48 0.70 0.05
C ALA A 52 -17.84 1.37 -0.24
N ARG A 53 -18.36 2.15 0.72
CA ARG A 53 -19.58 2.95 0.56
C ARG A 53 -19.27 4.37 0.08
N ARG A 54 -17.99 4.78 0.02
CA ARG A 54 -17.58 6.12 -0.42
C ARG A 54 -17.47 6.19 -1.94
N ASN A 55 -17.71 7.38 -2.49
CA ASN A 55 -17.44 7.69 -3.90
C ASN A 55 -16.01 8.21 -4.11
N ASN A 56 -15.40 8.77 -3.07
CA ASN A 56 -14.04 9.30 -3.05
C ASN A 56 -13.38 9.02 -1.69
N ALA A 57 -12.06 8.96 -1.67
CA ALA A 57 -11.26 8.89 -0.45
C ALA A 57 -9.90 9.56 -0.69
N LYS A 58 -9.93 10.71 -1.36
CA LYS A 58 -8.73 11.32 -1.95
C LYS A 58 -7.76 11.74 -0.86
N VAL A 59 -8.25 12.44 0.17
CA VAL A 59 -7.39 12.90 1.27
C VAL A 59 -6.82 11.70 2.02
N PHE A 60 -7.64 10.66 2.22
CA PHE A 60 -7.17 9.42 2.83
C PHE A 60 -6.07 8.73 2.00
N THR A 61 -6.28 8.52 0.69
CA THR A 61 -5.29 7.85 -0.18
C THR A 61 -4.00 8.65 -0.30
N GLU A 62 -4.08 9.97 -0.45
CA GLU A 62 -2.92 10.86 -0.48
C GLU A 62 -2.15 10.82 0.85
N LYS A 63 -2.84 10.83 2.00
CA LYS A 63 -2.17 10.76 3.32
C LYS A 63 -1.50 9.41 3.56
N ILE A 64 -2.13 8.27 3.23
CA ILE A 64 -1.44 6.96 3.41
C ILE A 64 -0.24 6.81 2.47
N LEU A 65 -0.28 7.40 1.26
CA LEU A 65 0.87 7.46 0.35
C LEU A 65 2.00 8.33 0.92
N LEU A 66 1.66 9.51 1.47
CA LEU A 66 2.62 10.39 2.12
C LEU A 66 3.35 9.67 3.26
N ILE A 67 2.61 8.95 4.10
CA ILE A 67 3.18 8.19 5.22
C ILE A 67 4.06 7.05 4.71
N LEU A 68 3.61 6.30 3.71
CA LEU A 68 4.43 5.23 3.11
C LEU A 68 5.75 5.79 2.58
N ASN A 69 5.72 6.97 1.93
CA ASN A 69 6.93 7.61 1.42
C ASN A 69 7.87 8.13 2.52
N ARG A 70 7.32 8.54 3.68
CA ARG A 70 8.12 8.92 4.87
C ARG A 70 8.71 7.73 5.61
N GLU A 71 8.20 6.52 5.36
CA GLU A 71 8.57 5.28 6.05
C GLU A 71 8.44 5.34 7.58
N ASP A 72 7.60 6.26 8.09
CA ASP A 72 7.40 6.49 9.51
C ASP A 72 5.95 6.15 9.89
N ASP A 73 5.76 4.92 10.37
CA ASP A 73 4.44 4.44 10.78
C ASP A 73 3.90 5.30 11.94
N PRO A 74 2.74 5.94 11.81
CA PRO A 74 2.20 6.79 12.88
C PRO A 74 1.78 5.97 14.11
N LEU A 75 1.70 4.63 13.98
CA LEU A 75 1.42 3.72 15.08
C LEU A 75 2.68 3.07 15.67
N ARG A 76 3.87 3.46 15.21
CA ARG A 76 5.16 2.94 15.70
C ARG A 76 5.30 3.06 17.22
N ALA A 77 4.83 4.15 17.82
CA ALA A 77 4.90 4.35 19.27
C ALA A 77 4.06 3.35 20.07
N TYR A 78 3.08 2.71 19.43
CA TYR A 78 2.11 1.81 20.08
C TYR A 78 2.33 0.33 19.73
N SER A 79 3.34 0.02 18.90
CA SER A 79 3.63 -1.34 18.47
C SER A 79 5.11 -1.67 18.62
N SER A 80 5.40 -2.81 19.25
CA SER A 80 6.76 -3.34 19.38
C SER A 80 7.36 -3.79 18.05
N THR A 81 6.56 -3.84 16.98
CA THR A 81 7.03 -4.25 15.66
C THR A 81 7.40 -3.04 14.81
N SER A 82 8.64 -2.99 14.35
CA SER A 82 9.16 -1.95 13.44
C SER A 82 8.59 -2.07 12.01
N GLY A 83 8.48 -0.93 11.30
CA GLY A 83 8.55 -0.91 9.83
C GLY A 83 7.27 -0.70 9.01
N GLY A 84 6.35 0.20 9.37
CA GLY A 84 5.26 0.58 8.44
C GLY A 84 4.14 -0.44 8.28
N LYS A 85 4.04 -1.42 9.19
CA LYS A 85 3.09 -2.54 9.06
C LYS A 85 1.65 -2.08 8.92
N SER A 86 1.26 -0.99 9.58
CA SER A 86 -0.12 -0.51 9.50
C SER A 86 -0.46 0.00 8.09
N ILE A 87 0.50 0.64 7.44
CA ILE A 87 0.36 1.22 6.11
C ILE A 87 0.40 0.13 5.04
N PHE A 88 1.37 -0.78 5.09
CA PHE A 88 1.38 -1.94 4.17
C PHE A 88 0.10 -2.76 4.31
N LYS A 89 -0.35 -3.03 5.54
CA LYS A 89 -1.61 -3.74 5.77
C LYS A 89 -2.81 -2.99 5.21
N MET A 90 -2.88 -1.66 5.39
CA MET A 90 -3.95 -0.86 4.81
C MET A 90 -3.98 -0.96 3.28
N PHE A 91 -2.83 -0.87 2.60
CA PHE A 91 -2.78 -1.05 1.15
C PHE A 91 -3.19 -2.47 0.72
N TYR A 92 -2.73 -3.51 1.41
CA TYR A 92 -3.17 -4.88 1.11
C TYR A 92 -4.68 -5.04 1.24
N ASP A 93 -5.27 -4.48 2.30
CA ASP A 93 -6.70 -4.53 2.56
C ASP A 93 -7.48 -3.72 1.51
N LEU A 94 -7.02 -2.51 1.15
CA LEU A 94 -7.61 -1.69 0.09
C LEU A 94 -7.63 -2.41 -1.26
N PHE A 95 -6.50 -3.00 -1.65
CA PHE A 95 -6.40 -3.73 -2.90
C PHE A 95 -7.02 -5.14 -2.85
N SER A 96 -7.54 -5.59 -1.71
CA SER A 96 -8.19 -6.92 -1.60
C SER A 96 -9.64 -6.95 -2.09
N PHE A 97 -10.27 -5.78 -2.30
CA PHE A 97 -11.65 -5.67 -2.76
C PHE A 97 -11.78 -4.59 -3.84
N ASP A 98 -12.45 -4.92 -4.94
CA ASP A 98 -12.56 -4.04 -6.12
C ASP A 98 -13.11 -2.64 -5.78
N LYS A 99 -14.12 -2.57 -4.90
CA LYS A 99 -14.73 -1.31 -4.49
C LYS A 99 -13.76 -0.38 -3.75
N THR A 100 -12.89 -0.94 -2.90
CA THR A 100 -11.92 -0.15 -2.15
C THR A 100 -10.67 0.14 -2.98
N ALA A 101 -10.29 -0.76 -3.87
CA ALA A 101 -9.20 -0.52 -4.83
C ALA A 101 -9.52 0.65 -5.77
N ALA A 102 -10.78 0.78 -6.18
CA ALA A 102 -11.27 1.86 -7.03
C ALA A 102 -11.19 3.26 -6.39
N LEU A 103 -10.97 3.36 -5.08
CA LEU A 103 -10.76 4.64 -4.40
C LEU A 103 -9.35 5.20 -4.63
N VAL A 104 -8.38 4.35 -5.00
CA VAL A 104 -7.01 4.77 -5.31
C VAL A 104 -6.95 5.20 -6.77
N TYR A 105 -6.82 6.51 -7.01
CA TYR A 105 -6.81 7.03 -8.36
C TYR A 105 -5.58 6.58 -9.17
N THR A 106 -5.69 6.56 -10.51
CA THR A 106 -4.59 6.19 -11.41
C THR A 106 -3.30 6.97 -11.14
N ASN A 107 -3.39 8.26 -10.77
CA ASN A 107 -2.21 9.07 -10.44
C ASN A 107 -1.56 8.61 -9.13
N ASP A 108 -2.36 8.30 -8.12
CA ASP A 108 -1.91 7.76 -6.84
C ASP A 108 -1.26 6.38 -7.02
N ILE A 109 -1.81 5.53 -7.90
CA ILE A 109 -1.21 4.25 -8.29
C ILE A 109 0.17 4.47 -8.94
N LYS A 110 0.31 5.46 -9.83
CA LYS A 110 1.60 5.77 -10.46
C LYS A 110 2.64 6.22 -9.42
N VAL A 111 2.24 7.08 -8.48
CA VAL A 111 3.10 7.50 -7.36
C VAL A 111 3.51 6.30 -6.49
N LEU A 112 2.58 5.39 -6.22
CA LEU A 112 2.85 4.15 -5.49
C LEU A 112 3.88 3.27 -6.22
N ILE A 113 3.75 3.13 -7.54
CA ILE A 113 4.70 2.38 -8.37
C ILE A 113 6.07 3.05 -8.38
N ASP A 114 6.15 4.38 -8.48
CA ASP A 114 7.42 5.11 -8.44
C ASP A 114 8.15 4.85 -7.12
N MET A 115 7.42 4.80 -6.01
CA MET A 115 7.96 4.43 -4.71
C MET A 115 8.37 2.96 -4.62
N ILE A 116 7.56 2.03 -5.13
CA ILE A 116 7.92 0.60 -5.19
C ILE A 116 9.24 0.44 -5.95
N VAL A 117 9.37 1.04 -7.14
CA VAL A 117 10.59 0.94 -7.96
C VAL A 117 11.79 1.53 -7.22
N ARG A 118 11.64 2.70 -6.60
CA ARG A 118 12.71 3.32 -5.79
C ARG A 118 13.17 2.38 -4.68
N GLN A 119 12.23 1.85 -3.91
CA GLN A 119 12.53 0.99 -2.76
C GLN A 119 13.12 -0.35 -3.18
N LEU A 120 12.61 -0.97 -4.24
CA LEU A 120 13.21 -2.18 -4.80
C LEU A 120 14.59 -1.91 -5.42
N THR A 121 14.93 -0.67 -5.77
CA THR A 121 16.28 -0.31 -6.23
C THR A 121 17.24 -0.13 -5.04
N ASP A 122 16.79 0.57 -4.00
CA ASP A 122 17.64 1.01 -2.89
C ASP A 122 17.83 -0.06 -1.81
N LEU A 123 16.88 -0.98 -1.63
CA LEU A 123 16.90 -1.97 -0.55
C LEU A 123 17.80 -3.17 -0.88
N SER A 124 18.72 -3.44 0.06
CA SER A 124 19.65 -4.57 0.04
C SER A 124 18.96 -5.92 0.30
N PRO A 125 19.59 -7.04 -0.11
CA PRO A 125 19.14 -8.38 0.28
C PRO A 125 19.04 -8.55 1.79
N GLY A 126 17.96 -9.17 2.26
CA GLY A 126 17.69 -9.40 3.68
C GLY A 126 16.97 -8.27 4.41
N ASP A 127 16.75 -7.09 3.78
CA ASP A 127 15.87 -6.08 4.35
C ASP A 127 14.41 -6.55 4.24
N ALA A 128 13.74 -6.73 5.38
CA ALA A 128 12.37 -7.22 5.44
C ALA A 128 11.36 -6.36 4.66
N ARG A 129 11.65 -5.06 4.49
CA ARG A 129 10.77 -4.15 3.72
C ARG A 129 10.75 -4.50 2.24
N ARG A 130 11.82 -5.08 1.70
CA ARG A 130 11.91 -5.43 0.28
C ARG A 130 10.84 -6.43 -0.11
N SER A 131 10.60 -7.43 0.73
CA SER A 131 9.51 -8.40 0.57
C SER A 131 8.12 -7.74 0.65
N GLU A 132 7.94 -6.73 1.49
CA GLU A 132 6.66 -5.99 1.58
C GLU A 132 6.40 -5.16 0.32
N TYR A 133 7.41 -4.46 -0.23
CA TYR A 133 7.26 -3.75 -1.50
C TYR A 133 7.01 -4.71 -2.69
N LEU A 134 7.60 -5.91 -2.69
CA LEU A 134 7.31 -6.94 -3.71
C LEU A 134 5.85 -7.43 -3.64
N LYS A 135 5.34 -7.71 -2.43
CA LYS A 135 3.93 -8.08 -2.23
C LYS A 135 2.99 -6.94 -2.62
N LEU A 136 3.35 -5.70 -2.31
CA LEU A 136 2.57 -4.52 -2.69
C LEU A 136 2.55 -4.34 -4.22
N CYS A 137 3.69 -4.55 -4.88
CA CYS A 137 3.78 -4.60 -6.34
C CYS A 137 2.80 -5.63 -6.91
N ARG A 138 2.79 -6.87 -6.38
CA ARG A 138 1.85 -7.91 -6.80
C ARG A 138 0.39 -7.47 -6.70
N MET A 139 0.02 -6.81 -5.60
CA MET A 139 -1.36 -6.31 -5.41
C MET A 139 -1.72 -5.21 -6.40
N VAL A 140 -0.82 -4.25 -6.65
CA VAL A 140 -1.06 -3.20 -7.66
C VAL A 140 -1.21 -3.82 -9.05
N LEU A 141 -0.34 -4.75 -9.43
CA LEU A 141 -0.43 -5.41 -10.75
C LEU A 141 -1.73 -6.20 -10.93
N ARG A 142 -2.26 -6.80 -9.85
CA ARG A 142 -3.47 -7.63 -9.88
C ARG A 142 -4.76 -6.81 -9.84
N ASN A 143 -4.84 -5.86 -8.91
CA ASN A 143 -6.10 -5.30 -8.43
C ASN A 143 -6.22 -3.79 -8.74
N SER A 144 -5.50 -3.32 -9.77
CA SER A 144 -5.63 -1.96 -10.29
C SER A 144 -5.73 -1.95 -11.81
N ASN A 145 -5.88 -0.76 -12.40
CA ASN A 145 -5.86 -0.57 -13.85
C ASN A 145 -4.44 -0.55 -14.46
N TYR A 146 -3.46 -1.21 -13.82
CA TYR A 146 -2.07 -1.26 -14.29
C TYR A 146 -1.92 -1.68 -15.75
N TYR A 147 -2.77 -2.59 -16.23
CA TYR A 147 -2.74 -3.08 -17.60
C TYR A 147 -2.92 -1.98 -18.66
N GLU A 148 -3.59 -0.88 -18.31
CA GLU A 148 -3.85 0.25 -19.21
C GLU A 148 -2.61 1.11 -19.42
N HIS A 149 -1.89 1.41 -18.33
CA HIS A 149 -0.85 2.42 -18.35
C HIS A 149 0.58 1.86 -18.25
N LYS A 150 0.77 0.65 -17.70
CA LYS A 150 2.06 -0.07 -17.60
C LYS A 150 3.22 0.82 -17.11
N HIS A 151 2.92 1.66 -16.12
CA HIS A 151 3.84 2.70 -15.64
C HIS A 151 5.10 2.03 -15.06
N ARG A 152 6.28 2.55 -15.41
CA ARG A 152 7.60 2.04 -14.99
C ARG A 152 7.86 0.55 -15.24
N ILE A 153 7.20 -0.08 -16.21
CA ILE A 153 7.35 -1.53 -16.47
C ILE A 153 8.82 -1.94 -16.69
N SER A 154 9.58 -1.15 -17.45
CA SER A 154 10.99 -1.43 -17.74
C SER A 154 11.86 -1.39 -16.48
N ASP A 155 11.55 -0.53 -15.51
CA ASP A 155 12.30 -0.45 -14.26
C ASP A 155 11.91 -1.56 -13.30
N LEU A 156 10.63 -1.97 -13.27
CA LEU A 156 10.20 -3.17 -12.55
C LEU A 156 10.90 -4.42 -13.07
N GLN A 157 10.97 -4.59 -14.40
CA GLN A 157 11.71 -5.69 -15.04
C GLN A 157 13.19 -5.69 -14.62
N LYS A 158 13.87 -4.52 -14.65
CA LYS A 158 15.26 -4.41 -14.18
C LYS A 158 15.41 -4.80 -12.71
N CYS A 159 14.50 -4.34 -11.84
CA CYS A 159 14.52 -4.69 -10.43
C CYS A 159 14.36 -6.20 -10.23
N PHE A 160 13.42 -6.83 -10.94
CA PHE A 160 13.15 -8.27 -10.84
C PHE A 160 14.33 -9.09 -11.33
N THR A 161 14.91 -8.75 -12.48
CA THR A 161 16.13 -9.40 -13.00
C THR A 161 17.29 -9.25 -12.00
N ARG A 162 17.49 -8.05 -11.45
CA ARG A 162 18.55 -7.81 -10.46
C ARG A 162 18.37 -8.71 -9.23
N ILE A 163 17.18 -8.72 -8.63
CA ILE A 163 16.87 -9.54 -7.45
C ILE A 163 17.01 -11.04 -7.76
N PHE A 164 16.55 -11.47 -8.93
CA PHE A 164 16.65 -12.86 -9.37
C PHE A 164 18.11 -13.33 -9.48
N CYS A 165 19.02 -12.46 -9.90
CA CYS A 165 20.45 -12.75 -10.08
C CYS A 165 21.30 -12.59 -8.80
N GLU A 166 20.71 -12.18 -7.66
CA GLU A 166 21.46 -12.04 -6.40
C GLU A 166 21.94 -13.41 -5.87
N ASP A 167 23.22 -13.52 -5.50
CA ASP A 167 23.84 -14.78 -5.05
C ASP A 167 24.00 -14.83 -3.52
N THR A 168 22.95 -14.46 -2.78
CA THR A 168 22.98 -14.42 -1.30
C THR A 168 21.86 -15.23 -0.70
N LEU A 169 22.09 -15.92 0.41
CA LEU A 169 21.02 -16.65 1.09
C LEU A 169 19.86 -15.72 1.52
N SER A 170 20.18 -14.48 1.85
CA SER A 170 19.22 -13.45 2.26
C SER A 170 18.28 -12.99 1.13
N SER A 171 18.56 -13.30 -0.15
CA SER A 171 17.69 -12.95 -1.27
C SER A 171 16.66 -14.04 -1.61
N HIS A 172 16.76 -15.25 -1.07
CA HIS A 172 15.90 -16.38 -1.46
C HIS A 172 14.40 -16.10 -1.33
N ASN A 173 13.98 -15.43 -0.25
CA ASN A 173 12.57 -15.09 -0.07
C ASN A 173 12.08 -14.11 -1.15
N ASP A 174 12.88 -13.08 -1.44
CA ASP A 174 12.55 -12.09 -2.48
C ASP A 174 12.59 -12.70 -3.87
N GLN A 175 13.51 -13.61 -4.14
CA GLN A 175 13.59 -14.37 -5.39
C GLN A 175 12.36 -15.25 -5.61
N ALA A 176 11.88 -15.90 -4.56
CA ALA A 176 10.64 -16.67 -4.60
C ALA A 176 9.45 -15.76 -4.95
N LEU A 177 9.34 -14.61 -4.29
CA LEU A 177 8.30 -13.61 -4.59
C LEU A 177 8.39 -13.09 -6.03
N VAL A 178 9.59 -12.72 -6.50
CA VAL A 178 9.81 -12.30 -7.90
C VAL A 178 9.36 -13.38 -8.87
N ARG A 179 9.73 -14.64 -8.63
CA ARG A 179 9.34 -15.77 -9.48
C ARG A 179 7.82 -15.95 -9.51
N ASP A 180 7.17 -15.89 -8.35
CA ASP A 180 5.71 -16.01 -8.24
C ASP A 180 5.00 -14.90 -9.00
N ILE A 181 5.46 -13.65 -8.85
CA ILE A 181 4.89 -12.49 -9.54
C ILE A 181 5.13 -12.61 -11.06
N SER A 182 6.35 -12.95 -11.50
CA SER A 182 6.65 -13.14 -12.92
C SER A 182 5.87 -14.28 -13.56
N ASN A 183 5.56 -15.33 -12.80
CA ASN A 183 4.72 -16.43 -13.27
C ASN A 183 3.24 -16.04 -13.36
N GLU A 184 2.76 -15.20 -12.44
CA GLU A 184 1.40 -14.70 -12.45
C GLU A 184 1.14 -13.70 -13.57
N PHE A 185 2.13 -12.84 -13.88
CA PHE A 185 2.01 -11.80 -14.91
C PHE A 185 3.03 -11.99 -16.04
N PRO A 186 2.95 -13.09 -16.81
CA PRO A 186 3.90 -13.38 -17.87
C PRO A 186 3.94 -12.28 -18.94
N GLN A 187 2.83 -11.61 -19.22
CA GLN A 187 2.74 -10.50 -20.17
C GLN A 187 3.61 -9.29 -19.81
N TYR A 188 4.08 -9.21 -18.57
CA TYR A 188 4.94 -8.13 -18.08
C TYR A 188 6.39 -8.58 -17.86
N PHE A 189 6.63 -9.86 -17.57
CA PHE A 189 7.94 -10.32 -17.09
C PHE A 189 8.53 -11.52 -17.86
N LYS A 190 7.77 -12.11 -18.79
CA LYS A 190 8.27 -13.16 -19.70
C LYS A 190 8.25 -12.61 -21.12
N GLY A 191 9.45 -12.31 -21.64
CA GLY A 191 9.71 -11.85 -22.99
C GLY A 191 11.15 -12.18 -23.36
#